data_AF-A0A943IML5-F1
#
_entry.id   AF-A0A943IML5-F1
#
_cell.length_a   1.000
_cell.length_b   1.000
_cell.length_c   1.000
_cell.angle_alpha   90.00
_cell.angle_beta   90.00
_cell.angle_gamma   90.00
#
_symmetry.space_group_name_H-M   'P 1'
#
loop_
_entity.id
_entity.type
_entity.pdbx_description
1 polymer ?
#
loop_
_entity_poly.entity_id
_entity_poly.type
_entity_poly.pdbx_seq_one_letter_code
_entity_poly.pdbx_strand_id
1 'polypeptide(L)'
;MTCKDIQKLFIPFIDDKLSVSDLDAFLNHMNTCKECREEYDIYYTVIMGMRYLDERQNISEFKLDSAQKLRSAADYLFKYRILRLEKYILLAVLCIGVVLLF
;
A
#
# COMPACT_ATOMS: atom_id res chain seq x y z
N MET A 1 4.54 14.45 -0.02
CA MET A 1 5.84 13.90 -0.46
C MET A 1 6.15 14.42 -1.86
N THR A 2 7.44 14.60 -2.18
CA THR A 2 7.89 14.98 -3.53
C THR A 2 8.03 13.74 -4.42
N CYS A 3 8.08 13.91 -5.75
CA CYS A 3 8.28 12.79 -6.68
C CYS A 3 9.56 11.99 -6.36
N LYS A 4 10.65 12.68 -5.99
CA LYS A 4 11.93 12.04 -5.62
C LYS A 4 11.82 11.18 -4.36
N ASP A 5 10.98 11.58 -3.40
CA ASP A 5 10.76 10.78 -2.20
C ASP A 5 9.97 9.51 -2.54
N ILE A 6 8.97 9.64 -3.41
CA ILE A 6 8.08 8.57 -3.85
C ILE A 6 8.81 7.51 -4.68
N GLN A 7 9.69 7.93 -5.60
CA GLN A 7 10.52 7.03 -6.41
C GLN A 7 11.37 6.10 -5.54
N LYS A 8 11.90 6.58 -4.41
CA LYS A 8 12.67 5.75 -3.46
C LYS A 8 11.82 4.68 -2.78
N LEU A 9 10.50 4.85 -2.76
CA LEU A 9 9.56 3.92 -2.16
C LEU A 9 9.08 2.84 -3.12
N PHE A 10 9.44 2.87 -4.41
CA PHE A 10 8.99 1.87 -5.39
C PHE A 10 9.36 0.44 -5.00
N ILE A 11 10.64 0.16 -4.73
CA ILE A 11 11.08 -1.19 -4.33
C ILE A 11 10.48 -1.59 -2.98
N PRO A 12 10.53 -0.76 -1.92
CA PRO A 12 9.84 -1.07 -0.67
C PRO A 12 8.35 -1.34 -0.83
N PHE A 13 7.66 -0.65 -1.75
CA PHE A 13 6.25 -0.87 -2.04
C PHE A 13 6.02 -2.22 -2.75
N ILE A 14 6.81 -2.51 -3.79
CA ILE A 14 6.73 -3.78 -4.54
C ILE A 14 6.92 -4.97 -3.61
N ASP A 15 7.85 -4.85 -2.66
CA ASP A 15 8.18 -5.88 -1.66
C ASP A 15 7.26 -5.88 -0.42
N ASP A 16 6.21 -5.06 -0.38
CA ASP A 16 5.28 -4.94 0.75
C ASP A 16 5.97 -4.56 2.09
N LYS A 17 7.02 -3.74 2.02
CA LYS A 17 7.85 -3.28 3.17
C LYS A 17 7.55 -1.86 3.65
N LEU A 18 6.52 -1.20 3.10
CA LEU A 18 6.13 0.14 3.56
C LEU A 18 5.39 0.07 4.90
N SER A 19 5.68 1.03 5.78
CA SER A 19 4.84 1.27 6.95
C SER A 19 3.45 1.76 6.51
N VAL A 20 2.43 1.62 7.36
CA VAL A 20 1.08 2.12 7.05
C VAL A 20 1.08 3.62 6.72
N SER A 21 1.91 4.40 7.42
CA SER A 21 2.02 5.84 7.19
C SER A 21 2.65 6.15 5.83
N ASP A 22 3.74 5.45 5.50
CA ASP A 22 4.43 5.66 4.22
C ASP A 22 3.60 5.17 3.05
N LEU A 23 2.87 4.06 3.24
CA LEU A 23 1.96 3.52 2.24
C LEU A 23 0.83 4.51 1.91
N ASP A 24 0.27 5.16 2.93
CA ASP A 24 -0.77 6.18 2.76
C ASP A 24 -0.24 7.41 2.02
N ALA A 25 0.93 7.92 2.43
CA ALA A 25 1.58 9.03 1.76
C ALA A 25 1.95 8.70 0.30
N PHE A 26 2.42 7.47 0.06
CA PHE A 26 2.73 6.94 -1.26
C PHE A 26 1.49 6.93 -2.15
N LEU A 27 0.42 6.25 -1.72
CA LEU A 27 -0.81 6.11 -2.52
C LEU A 27 -1.49 7.45 -2.78
N ASN A 28 -1.47 8.38 -1.82
CA ASN A 28 -2.01 9.72 -2.02
C ASN A 28 -1.27 10.48 -3.14
N HIS A 29 0.06 10.37 -3.21
CA HIS A 29 0.84 10.94 -4.30
C HIS A 29 0.57 10.23 -5.63
N MET A 30 0.54 8.89 -5.65
CA MET A 30 0.24 8.10 -6.85
C MET A 30 -1.17 8.39 -7.42
N ASN A 31 -2.09 8.89 -6.59
CA ASN A 31 -3.43 9.31 -7.01
C ASN A 31 -3.47 10.69 -7.69
N THR A 32 -2.52 11.55 -7.41
CA THR A 32 -2.52 12.96 -7.83
C THR A 32 -1.43 13.28 -8.86
N CYS A 33 -0.35 12.51 -8.90
CA CYS A 33 0.76 12.70 -9.83
C CYS A 33 0.74 11.63 -10.92
N LYS A 34 0.43 12.05 -12.16
CA LYS A 34 0.44 11.19 -13.36
C LYS A 34 1.85 10.69 -13.70
N GLU A 35 2.83 11.59 -13.64
CA GLU A 35 4.23 11.28 -13.96
C GLU A 35 4.79 10.14 -13.10
N CYS A 36 4.58 10.21 -11.77
CA CYS A 36 5.03 9.13 -10.88
C CYS A 36 4.29 7.81 -11.12
N ARG A 37 3.04 7.87 -11.57
CA ARG A 37 2.27 6.67 -11.92
C ARG A 37 2.81 5.99 -13.18
N GLU A 38 3.11 6.77 -14.20
CA GLU A 38 3.71 6.26 -15.44
C GLU A 38 5.12 5.72 -15.18
N GLU A 39 5.93 6.45 -14.41
CA GLU A 39 7.27 5.99 -14.04
C GLU A 39 7.24 4.70 -13.22
N TYR A 40 6.33 4.60 -12.25
CA TYR A 40 6.12 3.39 -11.46
C TYR A 40 5.71 2.19 -12.33
N ASP A 41 4.86 2.39 -13.33
CA ASP A 41 4.42 1.31 -14.23
C ASP A 41 5.59 0.72 -15.04
N ILE A 42 6.42 1.60 -15.60
CA ILE A 42 7.65 1.22 -16.29
C ILE A 42 8.59 0.48 -15.32
N TYR A 43 8.80 1.05 -14.14
CA TYR A 43 9.70 0.49 -13.12
C TYR A 43 9.25 -0.89 -12.64
N TYR A 44 7.95 -1.03 -12.33
CA TYR A 44 7.33 -2.30 -11.93
C TYR A 44 7.52 -3.37 -13.00
N THR A 45 7.29 -3.02 -14.27
CA THR A 45 7.45 -3.93 -15.40
C THR A 45 8.89 -4.44 -15.52
N VAL A 46 9.88 -3.54 -15.42
CA VAL A 46 11.31 -3.91 -15.49
C VAL A 46 11.68 -4.84 -14.33
N ILE A 47 11.34 -4.48 -13.10
CA ILE A 47 11.70 -5.27 -11.91
C ILE A 47 11.04 -6.65 -11.93
N MET A 48 9.76 -6.72 -12.25
CA MET A 48 9.05 -8.01 -12.35
C MET A 48 9.60 -8.85 -13.50
N GLY A 49 9.91 -8.23 -14.64
CA GLY A 49 10.55 -8.92 -15.77
C GLY A 49 11.91 -9.51 -15.41
N MET A 50 12.75 -8.78 -14.68
CA MET A 50 14.03 -9.30 -14.17
C MET A 50 13.83 -10.49 -13.23
N ARG A 51 12.93 -10.36 -12.24
CA ARG A 51 12.62 -11.45 -11.29
C ARG A 51 12.11 -12.71 -12.00
N TYR A 52 11.30 -12.54 -13.03
CA TYR A 52 10.81 -13.65 -13.84
C TYR A 52 11.92 -14.39 -14.60
N LEU A 53 12.92 -13.66 -15.11
CA LEU A 53 14.08 -14.27 -15.78
C LEU A 53 15.02 -14.99 -14.80
N ASP A 54 15.14 -14.47 -13.58
CA ASP A 54 16.00 -15.07 -12.53
C ASP A 54 15.38 -16.35 -11.93
N GLU A 55 14.06 -16.42 -11.79
CA GLU A 55 13.36 -17.63 -11.32
C GLU A 55 13.14 -18.65 -12.45
N ARG A 56 14.04 -19.64 -12.57
CA ARG A 56 13.97 -20.74 -13.56
C ARG A 56 12.83 -21.75 -13.33
N GLN A 57 11.57 -21.30 -13.41
CA GLN A 57 10.30 -22.01 -13.18
C GLN A 57 9.79 -21.96 -11.74
N ASN A 58 8.74 -21.16 -11.53
CA ASN A 58 7.55 -21.43 -10.69
C ASN A 58 6.62 -20.21 -10.52
N ILE A 59 6.81 -19.11 -11.26
CA ILE A 59 5.81 -18.04 -11.32
C ILE A 59 4.70 -18.46 -12.29
N SER A 60 3.77 -19.30 -11.83
CA SER A 60 2.58 -19.72 -12.60
C SER A 60 1.61 -18.57 -12.89
N GLU A 61 1.86 -17.37 -12.33
CA GLU A 61 1.16 -16.13 -12.67
C GLU A 61 2.15 -14.98 -12.71
N PHE A 62 2.81 -14.77 -13.84
CA PHE A 62 3.54 -13.53 -14.10
C PHE A 62 2.51 -12.37 -14.18
N LYS A 63 2.13 -11.83 -13.03
CA LYS A 63 1.14 -10.75 -12.90
C LYS A 63 1.81 -9.39 -13.09
N LEU A 64 1.83 -8.96 -14.34
CA LEU A 64 2.30 -7.65 -14.75
C LEU A 64 1.16 -6.61 -14.69
N ASP A 65 0.57 -6.43 -13.50
CA ASP A 65 -0.49 -5.45 -13.28
C ASP A 65 -0.11 -4.52 -12.12
N SER A 66 0.63 -3.47 -12.46
CA SER A 66 1.07 -2.42 -11.53
C SER A 66 -0.14 -1.70 -10.91
N ALA A 67 -1.21 -1.51 -11.67
CA ALA A 67 -2.44 -0.86 -11.23
C ALA A 67 -3.21 -1.73 -10.22
N GLN A 68 -3.27 -3.05 -10.44
CA GLN A 68 -3.85 -3.98 -9.48
C GLN A 68 -3.08 -3.98 -8.16
N LYS A 69 -1.73 -3.91 -8.19
CA LYS A 69 -0.92 -3.79 -6.96
C LYS A 69 -1.27 -2.51 -6.19
N LEU A 70 -1.40 -1.37 -6.88
CA LEU A 70 -1.83 -0.10 -6.28
C LEU A 70 -3.24 -0.18 -5.68
N ARG A 71 -4.20 -0.77 -6.40
CA ARG A 71 -5.59 -0.95 -5.92
C ARG A 71 -5.64 -1.83 -4.67
N SER A 72 -4.94 -2.96 -4.69
CA SER A 72 -4.89 -3.90 -3.56
C SER A 72 -4.32 -3.24 -2.31
N ALA A 73 -3.32 -2.38 -2.48
CA ALA A 73 -2.74 -1.62 -1.38
C ALA A 73 -3.69 -0.53 -0.84
N ALA A 74 -4.45 0.12 -1.71
CA ALA A 74 -5.49 1.07 -1.29
C ALA A 74 -6.62 0.38 -0.51
N ASP A 75 -7.07 -0.79 -0.98
CA ASP A 75 -8.07 -1.61 -0.28
C ASP A 75 -7.57 -2.07 1.10
N TYR A 76 -6.29 -2.45 1.19
CA TYR A 76 -5.65 -2.80 2.46
C TYR A 76 -5.67 -1.62 3.44
N LEU A 77 -5.29 -0.41 3.01
CA LEU A 77 -5.35 0.78 3.86
C LEU A 77 -6.77 1.10 4.30
N PHE A 78 -7.75 0.97 3.41
CA PHE A 78 -9.14 1.23 3.73
C PHE A 78 -9.66 0.26 4.81
N LYS A 79 -9.42 -1.04 4.64
CA LYS A 79 -9.73 -2.06 5.65
C LYS A 79 -9.03 -1.80 6.97
N TYR A 80 -7.74 -1.44 6.92
CA TYR A 80 -6.96 -1.13 8.11
C TYR A 80 -7.55 0.06 8.88
N ARG A 81 -7.94 1.13 8.19
CA ARG A 81 -8.60 2.30 8.79
C ARG A 81 -9.95 1.93 9.42
N ILE A 82 -10.77 1.13 8.76
CA ILE A 82 -12.06 0.67 9.29
C ILE A 82 -11.87 -0.14 10.57
N LEU A 83 -11.02 -1.17 10.54
CA LEU A 83 -10.75 -2.02 11.71
C LEU A 83 -10.17 -1.21 12.88
N ARG A 84 -9.33 -0.21 12.57
CA ARG A 84 -8.77 0.69 13.58
C ARG A 84 -9.86 1.55 14.22
N LEU A 85 -10.78 2.12 13.42
CA LEU A 85 -11.91 2.91 13.94
C LEU A 85 -12.85 2.07 14.80
N GLU A 86 -13.19 0.86 14.36
CA GLU A 86 -14.03 -0.07 15.13
C GLU A 86 -13.45 -0.32 16.53
N LYS A 87 -12.14 -0.56 16.62
CA LYS A 87 -11.45 -0.73 17.91
C LYS A 87 -11.52 0.51 18.80
N TYR A 88 -11.36 1.71 18.23
CA TYR A 88 -11.48 2.96 19.00
C TYR A 88 -12.91 3.20 19.51
N ILE A 89 -13.92 2.87 18.70
CA ILE A 89 -15.33 2.98 19.10
C ILE A 89 -15.64 2.02 20.25
N LEU A 90 -15.22 0.75 20.16
CA LEU A 90 -15.40 -0.23 21.23
C LEU A 90 -14.74 0.22 22.54
N LEU A 91 -13.52 0.75 22.46
CA LEU A 91 -12.80 1.28 23.62
C LEU A 91 -13.53 2.48 24.24
N ALA A 92 -14.03 3.42 23.41
CA ALA A 92 -14.78 4.57 23.89
C ALA A 92 -16.09 4.17 24.59
N VAL A 93 -16.84 3.21 24.03
CA VAL A 93 -18.07 2.69 24.64
C VAL A 93 -17.78 2.03 25.99
N LEU A 94 -16.70 1.24 26.08
CA LEU A 94 -16.28 0.61 27.34
C LEU A 94 -15.91 1.66 28.40
N CYS A 95 -15.15 2.69 28.03
CA CYS A 95 -14.81 3.80 28.93
C CYS A 95 -16.05 4.55 29.42
N ILE A 96 -17.00 4.87 28.53
CA ILE A 96 -18.25 5.56 28.90
C ILE A 96 -19.08 4.69 29.86
N GLY A 97 -19.17 3.38 29.61
CA GLY A 97 -19.86 2.45 30.49
C GLY A 97 -19.29 2.42 31.91
N VAL A 98 -17.95 2.43 32.04
CA VAL A 98 -17.29 2.50 33.35
C VAL A 98 -17.58 3.82 34.07
N VAL A 99 -17.57 4.94 33.35
CA VAL A 99 -17.86 6.27 33.93
C VAL A 99 -19.33 6.38 34.39
N LEU A 100 -20.28 5.78 33.68
CA LEU A 100 -21.69 5.79 34.07
C LEU A 100 -22.02 4.85 35.23
N LEU A 101 -21.15 3.88 35.54
CA LEU A 101 -21.32 2.96 36.67
C LEU A 101 -20.76 3.50 37.99
N PHE A 102 -19.96 4.57 37.95
CA PHE A 102 -19.39 5.27 39.11
C PHE A 102 -20.18 6.55 39.43
#